data_AF-A0A350BRT4-F1
#
_entry.id   AF-A0A350BRT4-F1
#
_cell.length_a   1.000
_cell.length_b   1.000
_cell.length_c   1.000
_cell.angle_alpha   90.00
_cell.angle_beta   90.00
_cell.angle_gamma   90.00
#
_symmetry.space_group_name_H-M   'P 1'
#
loop_
_entity.id
_entity.type
_entity.pdbx_description
1 polymer ?
#
loop_
_entity_poly.entity_id
_entity_poly.type
_entity_poly.pdbx_seq_one_letter_code
_entity_poly.pdbx_strand_id
1 'polypeptide(L)'
;MTLSPDVHSILRKVDTSTINIRVDEILWMETLGDYVGFHTSEKRYVVKVTLAYIEKRIAKKNFTRVHRSFMVNTDKIKMIDDSSLVINDS
;
A
#
# COMPACT_ATOMS: atom_id res chain seq x y z
N MET A 1 -22.60 -9.09 -12.27
CA MET A 1 -22.03 -7.83 -12.81
C MET A 1 -20.54 -7.83 -12.50
N THR A 2 -19.70 -7.55 -13.49
CA THR A 2 -18.29 -8.00 -13.58
C THR A 2 -17.59 -7.18 -14.67
N LEU A 3 -16.26 -7.03 -14.72
CA LEU A 3 -15.14 -7.51 -13.88
C LEU A 3 -14.63 -6.36 -12.94
N SER A 4 -13.55 -6.41 -12.15
CA SER A 4 -12.34 -7.26 -12.14
C SER A 4 -11.83 -7.58 -10.72
N PRO A 5 -11.28 -8.78 -10.46
CA PRO A 5 -10.80 -9.18 -9.12
C PRO A 5 -9.46 -8.57 -8.69
N ASP A 6 -8.74 -7.89 -9.59
CA ASP A 6 -7.35 -7.50 -9.34
C ASP A 6 -7.10 -6.02 -9.67
N VAL A 7 -7.14 -5.17 -8.63
CA VAL A 7 -6.52 -3.85 -8.68
C VAL A 7 -5.00 -4.05 -8.66
N HIS A 8 -4.41 -4.21 -9.84
CA HIS A 8 -2.94 -4.28 -10.01
C HIS A 8 -2.26 -2.93 -9.79
N SER A 9 -3.01 -1.82 -9.85
CA SER A 9 -2.45 -0.50 -9.60
C SER A 9 -3.42 0.52 -9.02
N ILE A 10 -2.86 1.46 -8.27
CA ILE A 10 -3.58 2.57 -7.63
C ILE A 10 -3.41 3.80 -8.51
N LEU A 11 -4.49 4.15 -9.21
CA LEU A 11 -4.57 5.32 -10.07
C LEU A 11 -5.14 6.52 -9.32
N ARG A 12 -4.40 7.64 -9.30
CA ARG A 12 -4.95 8.93 -8.85
C ARG A 12 -4.41 10.12 -9.64
N LYS A 13 -5.31 11.03 -10.02
CA LYS A 13 -4.97 12.37 -10.48
C LYS A 13 -4.52 13.24 -9.31
N VAL A 14 -3.29 13.76 -9.39
CA VAL A 14 -2.78 14.87 -8.57
C VAL A 14 -2.53 16.02 -9.54
N ASP A 15 -3.45 16.98 -9.53
CA ASP A 15 -3.55 18.27 -10.27
C ASP A 15 -3.32 18.28 -11.80
N THR A 16 -2.32 17.57 -12.32
CA THR A 16 -2.09 17.34 -13.77
C THR A 16 -1.54 15.95 -14.10
N SER A 17 -1.09 15.17 -13.10
CA SER A 17 -0.42 13.88 -13.29
C SER A 17 -1.27 12.73 -12.77
N THR A 18 -1.35 11.63 -13.55
CA THR A 18 -1.93 10.36 -13.08
C THR A 18 -0.82 9.50 -12.50
N ILE A 19 -0.78 9.39 -11.17
CA ILE A 19 0.13 8.48 -10.48
C ILE A 19 -0.46 7.07 -10.61
N ASN A 20 0.36 6.13 -11.11
CA ASN A 20 0.01 4.72 -11.29
C ASN A 20 0.97 3.87 -10.45
N ILE A 21 0.58 3.53 -9.22
CA ILE A 21 1.42 2.75 -8.30
C ILE A 21 1.08 1.28 -8.48
N ARG A 22 2.02 0.41 -8.88
CA ARG A 22 1.76 -1.03 -8.97
C ARG A 22 1.72 -1.66 -7.58
N VAL A 23 0.76 -2.55 -7.32
CA VAL A 23 0.48 -3.07 -5.97
C VAL A 23 1.52 -4.09 -5.48
N ASP A 24 2.20 -4.77 -6.39
CA ASP A 24 3.32 -5.67 -6.17
C ASP A 24 4.63 -4.97 -5.74
N GLU A 25 4.80 -3.69 -6.13
CA GLU A 25 5.91 -2.82 -5.71
C GLU A 25 5.69 -2.19 -4.33
N ILE A 26 4.45 -2.14 -3.83
CA ILE A 26 4.15 -1.60 -2.51
C ILE A 26 4.69 -2.57 -1.46
N LEU A 27 5.65 -2.10 -0.68
CA LEU A 27 6.23 -2.81 0.46
C LEU A 27 5.35 -2.61 1.70
N TRP A 28 4.92 -1.36 1.94
CA TRP A 28 4.02 -0.99 3.02
C TRP A 28 3.26 0.30 2.75
N MET A 29 2.25 0.51 3.59
CA MET A 29 1.36 1.65 3.57
C MET A 29 1.20 2.23 4.97
N GLU A 30 1.11 3.55 5.06
CA GLU A 30 0.87 4.27 6.31
C GLU A 30 -0.24 5.32 6.19
N THR A 31 -0.85 5.67 7.31
CA THR A 31 -1.87 6.75 7.39
C THR A 31 -1.24 8.06 7.84
N LEU A 32 -1.47 9.12 7.07
CA LEU A 32 -0.93 10.47 7.23
C LEU A 32 -2.11 11.47 7.28
N GLY A 33 -2.92 11.39 8.34
CA GLY A 33 -4.22 12.08 8.40
C GLY A 33 -5.18 11.55 7.33
N ASP A 34 -5.69 12.43 6.47
CA ASP A 34 -6.60 12.09 5.33
C ASP A 34 -5.88 11.46 4.12
N TYR A 35 -4.58 11.16 4.26
CA TYR A 35 -3.73 10.63 3.21
C TYR A 35 -3.19 9.25 3.59
N VAL A 36 -2.85 8.45 2.57
CA VAL A 36 -2.01 7.26 2.71
C VAL A 36 -0.68 7.53 2.03
N GLY A 37 0.41 7.19 2.73
CA GLY A 37 1.73 7.04 2.15
C GLY A 37 1.91 5.61 1.65
N PHE A 38 2.19 5.44 0.36
CA PHE A 38 2.57 4.17 -0.25
C PHE A 38 4.08 4.14 -0.42
N HIS A 39 4.75 3.13 0.13
CA HIS A 39 6.20 2.99 0.06
C HIS A 39 6.57 1.84 -0.86
N THR A 40 7.32 2.16 -1.92
CA THR A 40 8.06 1.19 -2.74
C THR A 40 9.55 1.31 -2.43
N SER A 41 10.39 0.43 -2.99
CA SER A 41 11.86 0.55 -2.89
C SER A 41 12.37 1.85 -3.53
N GLU A 42 11.81 2.24 -4.68
CA GLU A 42 12.25 3.47 -5.35
C GLU A 42 11.85 4.76 -4.62
N LYS A 43 10.60 4.86 -4.12
CA LYS A 43 10.03 6.12 -3.61
C LYS A 43 8.72 5.95 -2.85
N ARG A 44 8.36 7.02 -2.15
CA ARG A 44 7.10 7.19 -1.41
C ARG A 44 6.11 8.04 -2.21
N TYR A 45 4.86 7.59 -2.33
CA TYR A 45 3.76 8.33 -2.92
C TYR A 45 2.73 8.71 -1.85
N VAL A 46 2.26 9.97 -1.84
CA VAL A 46 1.25 10.44 -0.87
C VAL A 46 -0.06 10.75 -1.58
N VAL A 47 -1.16 10.19 -1.07
CA VAL A 47 -2.42 10.06 -1.82
C VAL A 47 -3.59 10.24 -0.84
N LYS A 48 -4.53 11.18 -1.10
CA LYS A 48 -5.66 11.52 -0.19
C LYS A 48 -6.77 10.45 -0.11
N VAL A 49 -6.43 9.23 0.28
CA VAL A 49 -7.33 8.08 0.53
C VAL A 49 -7.22 7.65 1.99
N THR A 50 -8.19 6.88 2.48
CA THR A 50 -8.06 6.19 3.77
C THR A 50 -7.49 4.78 3.59
N LEU A 51 -6.77 4.28 4.59
CA LEU A 51 -6.21 2.92 4.55
C LEU A 51 -7.31 1.85 4.43
N ALA A 52 -8.48 2.07 5.06
CA ALA A 52 -9.64 1.18 4.97
C ALA A 52 -10.32 1.17 3.58
N TYR A 53 -10.17 2.23 2.78
CA TYR A 53 -10.63 2.24 1.39
C TYR A 53 -9.71 1.41 0.49
N ILE A 54 -8.40 1.48 0.76
CA ILE A 54 -7.39 0.69 0.05
C ILE A 54 -7.48 -0.79 0.43
N GLU A 55 -7.66 -1.12 1.71
CA GLU A 55 -7.91 -2.47 2.22
C GLU A 55 -9.07 -3.18 1.51
N LYS A 56 -10.13 -2.45 1.14
CA LYS A 56 -11.27 -2.98 0.39
C LYS A 56 -11.05 -3.08 -1.13
N ARG A 57 -10.00 -2.46 -1.66
CA ARG A 57 -9.69 -2.38 -3.11
C ARG A 57 -8.48 -3.20 -3.53
N ILE A 58 -7.47 -3.29 -2.68
CA ILE A 58 -6.42 -4.30 -2.77
C ILE A 58 -7.08 -5.63 -2.37
N ALA A 59 -7.77 -6.22 -3.33
CA ALA A 59 -8.24 -7.59 -3.25
C ALA A 59 -7.01 -8.51 -3.39
N LYS A 60 -6.18 -8.61 -2.34
CA LYS A 60 -5.02 -9.52 -2.39
C LYS A 60 -4.60 -10.08 -1.04
N LYS A 61 -4.36 -11.40 -1.09
CA LYS A 61 -4.02 -12.33 0.00
C LYS A 61 -2.76 -11.98 0.80
N ASN A 62 -2.03 -10.95 0.39
CA ASN A 62 -0.65 -10.70 0.79
C ASN A 62 -0.48 -9.32 1.43
N PHE A 63 -1.56 -8.60 1.73
CA PHE A 63 -1.50 -7.38 2.54
C PHE A 63 -2.18 -7.59 3.88
N THR A 64 -1.41 -7.45 4.96
CA THR A 64 -1.90 -7.61 6.33
C THR A 64 -1.86 -6.27 7.07
N ARG A 65 -2.93 -5.96 7.79
CA ARG A 65 -2.99 -4.78 8.65
C ARG A 65 -2.37 -5.09 10.01
N VAL A 66 -1.17 -4.57 10.26
CA VAL A 66 -0.40 -4.77 11.51
C VAL A 66 -0.64 -3.69 12.55
N HIS A 67 -1.18 -2.54 12.16
CA HIS A 67 -1.54 -1.45 13.08
C HIS A 67 -2.71 -0.63 12.51
N ARG A 68 -3.40 0.15 13.35
CA ARG A 68 -4.46 1.06 12.88
C ARG A 68 -3.96 2.06 11.82
N SER A 69 -2.67 2.40 11.84
CA SER A 69 -2.05 3.29 10.86
C SER A 69 -1.20 2.58 9.80
N PHE A 70 -0.92 1.28 9.89
CA PHE A 70 0.02 0.58 8.99
C PHE A 70 -0.53 -0.72 8.41
N MET A 71 -0.25 -0.95 7.13
CA MET A 71 -0.54 -2.18 6.40
C MET A 71 0.68 -2.57 5.56
N VAL A 72 1.04 -3.86 5.56
CA VAL A 72 2.33 -4.35 5.07
C VAL A 72 2.12 -5.49 4.08
N ASN A 73 3.00 -5.58 3.09
CA ASN A 73 3.00 -6.66 2.11
C ASN A 73 3.72 -7.90 2.69
N THR A 74 2.99 -8.93 3.08
CA THR A 74 3.53 -10.13 3.74
C THR A 74 4.49 -10.92 2.87
N ASP A 75 4.38 -10.85 1.53
CA ASP A 75 5.37 -11.46 0.62
C ASP A 75 6.73 -10.76 0.65
N LYS A 76 6.76 -9.51 1.16
CA LYS A 76 7.95 -8.64 1.21
C LYS A 76 8.50 -8.50 2.63
N ILE A 77 7.87 -9.13 3.62
CA ILE A 77 8.37 -9.18 5.00
C ILE A 77 9.55 -10.14 5.07
N LYS A 78 10.73 -9.61 5.41
CA LYS A 78 11.91 -10.44 5.75
C LYS A 78 12.00 -10.74 7.26
N MET A 79 11.42 -9.89 8.11
CA MET A 79 11.33 -10.12 9.56
C MET A 79 10.16 -9.34 10.17
N ILE A 80 9.45 -9.98 11.10
CA ILE A 80 8.59 -9.33 12.10
C ILE A 80 9.23 -9.63 13.44
N ASP A 81 9.49 -8.59 14.23
CA ASP A 81 9.88 -8.68 15.63
C ASP A 81 8.78 -8.04 16.50
N ASP A 82 8.65 -8.45 17.76
CA ASP A 82 7.58 -7.98 18.67
C ASP A 82 7.60 -6.47 18.91
N SER A 83 8.69 -5.79 18.54
CA SER A 83 8.88 -4.35 18.67
C SER A 83 9.07 -3.60 17.33
N SER A 84 9.31 -4.30 16.22
CA SER A 84 9.67 -3.65 14.94
C SER A 84 9.38 -4.51 13.71
N LEU A 85 9.12 -3.86 12.57
CA LEU A 85 8.88 -4.54 11.29
C LEU A 85 9.93 -4.10 10.27
N VAL A 86 10.69 -5.07 9.76
CA VAL A 86 11.85 -4.81 8.89
C VAL A 86 11.52 -5.14 7.44
N ILE A 87 11.53 -4.10 6.61
CA ILE A 87 11.32 -4.16 5.16
C ILE A 87 12.66 -3.91 4.48
N ASN A 88 12.98 -4.72 3.47
CA ASN A 88 14.25 -4.60 2.76
C ASN A 88 14.13 -3.75 1.50
N ASP A 89 15.21 -3.02 1.25
CA ASP A 89 15.55 -2.38 0.00
C ASP A 89 16.62 -3.25 -0.69
N SER A 90 16.36 -3.71 -1.91
CA SER A 90 17.27 -4.53 -2.75
C SER A 90 16.80 -4.51 -4.20
#